data_AF-A0A9D8MRM6-F1
#
_entry.id   AF-A0A9D8MRM6-F1
#
_cell.length_a   1.000
_cell.length_b   1.000
_cell.length_c   1.000
_cell.angle_alpha   90.00
_cell.angle_beta   90.00
_cell.angle_gamma   90.00
#
_symmetry.space_group_name_H-M   'P 1'
#
loop_
_entity.id
_entity.type
_entity.pdbx_description
1 polymer ?
#
loop_
_entity_poly.entity_id
_entity_poly.type
_entity_poly.pdbx_seq_one_letter_code
_entity_poly.pdbx_strand_id
1 'polypeptide(L)'
;EIPFLDDFLQLEKDFPNFHFHLALDRPDPKADAAGIKYTPGFVAPVMGDTYLKAHEAPEDCEYYLCGPPMMAKTVLDLLHSLGVEDDMIRFDNFGG
;
A
#
# COMPACT_ATOMS: atom_id res chain seq x y z
N GLU A 1 17.96 -0.61 2.61
CA GLU A 1 17.74 -0.01 1.28
C GLU A 1 16.37 -0.44 0.81
N ILE A 2 15.61 0.48 0.21
CA ILE A 2 14.26 0.21 -0.30
C ILE A 2 14.45 -0.11 -1.78
N PRO A 3 14.32 -1.39 -2.18
CA PRO A 3 14.58 -1.78 -3.57
C PRO A 3 13.56 -1.09 -4.49
N PHE A 4 14.01 -0.79 -5.72
CA PHE A 4 13.18 -0.20 -6.79
C PHE A 4 12.58 1.19 -6.48
N LEU A 5 13.02 1.87 -5.42
CA LEU A 5 12.49 3.18 -5.04
C LEU A 5 12.59 4.20 -6.19
N ASP A 6 13.77 4.31 -6.80
CA ASP A 6 14.00 5.25 -7.90
C ASP A 6 13.14 4.93 -9.12
N ASP A 7 12.90 3.65 -9.39
CA ASP A 7 12.07 3.20 -10.51
C ASP A 7 10.60 3.64 -10.31
N PHE A 8 10.05 3.45 -9.11
CA PHE A 8 8.69 3.88 -8.79
C PHE A 8 8.54 5.40 -8.77
N LEU A 9 9.54 6.13 -8.25
CA LEU A 9 9.55 7.60 -8.27
C LEU A 9 9.66 8.15 -9.70
N GLN A 10 10.32 7.43 -10.60
CA GLN A 10 10.37 7.80 -12.01
C GLN A 10 9.02 7.52 -12.70
N LEU A 11 8.39 6.37 -12.42
CA LEU A 11 7.05 6.06 -12.93
C LEU A 11 6.01 7.11 -12.52
N GLU A 12 6.04 7.57 -11.27
CA GLU A 12 5.12 8.62 -10.79
C GLU A 12 5.33 9.97 -11.48
N LYS A 13 6.56 10.28 -11.92
CA LYS A 13 6.84 11.49 -12.72
C LYS A 13 6.32 11.36 -14.15
N ASP A 14 6.46 10.18 -14.74
CA ASP A 14 6.15 9.94 -16.14
C ASP A 14 4.66 9.71 -16.38
N PHE A 15 3.95 9.17 -15.38
CA PHE A 15 2.54 8.79 -15.49
C PHE A 15 1.70 9.47 -14.40
N PRO A 16 0.90 10.50 -14.74
CA PRO A 16 0.13 11.27 -13.74
C PRO A 16 -0.99 10.46 -13.08
N ASN A 17 -1.32 9.29 -13.63
CA ASN A 17 -2.30 8.34 -13.09
C ASN A 17 -1.66 7.25 -12.20
N PHE A 18 -0.35 7.30 -11.98
CA PHE A 18 0.35 6.39 -11.09
C PHE A 18 0.86 7.15 -9.86
N HIS A 19 0.62 6.60 -8.68
CA HIS A 19 1.08 7.16 -7.41
C HIS A 19 1.76 6.09 -6.57
N PHE A 20 2.91 6.43 -5.98
CA PHE A 20 3.65 5.52 -5.12
C PHE A 20 3.64 6.00 -3.67
N HIS A 21 3.22 5.12 -2.77
CA HIS A 21 3.11 5.40 -1.34
C HIS A 21 3.97 4.45 -0.54
N LEU A 22 5.02 4.97 0.09
CA LEU A 22 5.90 4.20 0.96
C LEU A 22 5.41 4.26 2.41
N ALA A 23 5.10 3.10 3.00
CA ALA A 23 4.83 2.95 4.42
C ALA A 23 6.02 2.26 5.12
N LEU A 24 6.51 2.84 6.20
CA LEU A 24 7.56 2.24 7.04
C LEU A 24 7.00 2.00 8.43
N ASP A 25 7.20 0.81 8.99
CA ASP A 25 6.68 0.42 10.31
C ASP A 25 7.10 1.37 11.45
N ARG A 26 8.21 2.10 11.27
CA ARG A 26 8.74 3.12 12.18
C ARG A 26 9.39 4.27 11.41
N PRO A 27 9.61 5.43 12.05
CA PRO A 27 10.43 6.49 11.48
C PRO A 27 11.84 6.00 11.11
N ASP A 28 12.37 6.49 9.98
CA ASP A 28 13.71 6.17 9.49
C ASP A 28 14.54 7.46 9.32
N PRO A 29 15.46 7.76 10.26
CA PRO A 29 16.31 8.94 10.19
C PRO A 29 17.17 9.03 8.92
N LYS A 30 17.49 7.89 8.28
CA LYS A 30 18.23 7.88 7.01
C LYS A 30 17.33 8.31 5.86
N ALA A 31 16.08 7.84 5.85
CA ALA A 31 15.08 8.28 4.89
C ALA A 31 14.77 9.79 5.08
N ASP A 32 14.65 10.25 6.33
CA ASP A 32 14.45 11.66 6.66
C ASP A 32 15.60 12.53 6.15
N ALA A 33 16.86 12.13 6.43
CA ALA A 33 18.04 12.86 5.98
C ALA A 33 18.20 12.87 4.45
N ALA A 34 17.71 11.83 3.77
CA ALA A 34 17.66 11.74 2.32
C ALA A 34 16.46 12.47 1.70
N GLY A 35 15.53 12.99 2.50
CA GLY A 35 14.30 13.64 2.02
C GLY A 35 13.32 12.68 1.34
N ILE A 36 13.42 11.37 1.62
CA ILE A 36 12.50 10.36 1.07
C ILE A 36 11.15 10.51 1.76
N LYS A 37 10.09 10.69 0.98
CA LYS A 37 8.72 10.77 1.51
C LYS A 37 8.22 9.37 1.87
N TYR A 38 7.75 9.20 3.11
CA TYR A 38 7.08 7.98 3.57
C TYR A 38 6.05 8.33 4.65
N THR A 39 5.20 7.36 5.00
CA THR A 39 4.27 7.44 6.12
C THR A 39 4.63 6.38 7.18
N PRO A 40 4.92 6.78 8.43
CA PRO A 40 5.16 5.82 9.50
C PRO A 40 3.88 5.03 9.84
N GLY A 41 3.98 3.71 9.92
CA GLY A 41 2.90 2.79 10.26
C GLY A 41 2.90 1.51 9.42
N PHE A 42 2.07 0.56 9.81
CA PHE A 42 1.81 -0.63 9.00
C PHE A 42 0.95 -0.27 7.77
N VAL A 43 1.16 -0.98 6.66
CA VAL A 43 0.56 -0.65 5.36
C VAL A 43 -0.97 -0.60 5.39
N ALA A 44 -1.64 -1.52 6.08
CA ALA A 44 -3.11 -1.55 6.12
C ALA A 44 -3.70 -0.29 6.79
N PRO A 45 -3.32 0.08 8.04
CA PRO A 45 -3.74 1.34 8.64
C PRO A 45 -3.38 2.58 7.80
N VAL A 46 -2.16 2.64 7.25
CA VAL A 46 -1.72 3.77 6.42
C VAL A 46 -2.61 3.90 5.18
N MET A 47 -2.83 2.82 4.44
CA MET A 47 -3.69 2.80 3.26
C MET A 47 -5.14 3.17 3.60
N GLY A 48 -5.66 2.64 4.72
CA GLY A 48 -6.98 2.95 5.23
C GLY A 48 -7.16 4.44 5.53
N ASP A 49 -6.27 5.02 6.33
CA ASP A 49 -6.38 6.39 6.82
C ASP A 49 -6.05 7.45 5.75
N THR A 50 -5.13 7.16 4.83
CA THR A 50 -4.63 8.15 3.86
C THR A 50 -5.34 8.10 2.52
N TYR A 51 -6.03 7.01 2.18
CA TYR A 51 -6.65 6.84 0.87
C TYR A 51 -8.07 6.26 0.97
N LEU A 52 -8.20 5.01 1.42
CA LEU A 52 -9.46 4.26 1.25
C LEU A 52 -10.64 4.83 2.03
N LYS A 53 -10.41 5.39 3.22
CA LYS A 53 -11.49 5.99 4.03
C LYS A 53 -12.15 7.21 3.37
N ALA A 54 -11.44 7.89 2.48
CA ALA A 54 -11.95 9.04 1.73
C ALA A 54 -12.37 8.68 0.30
N HIS A 55 -12.19 7.43 -0.12
CA HIS A 55 -12.55 6.96 -1.45
C HIS A 55 -14.07 6.78 -1.54
N GLU A 56 -14.70 7.27 -2.61
CA GLU A 56 -16.17 7.26 -2.74
C GLU A 56 -16.73 5.85 -2.96
N ALA A 57 -16.00 4.99 -3.69
CA ALA A 57 -16.39 3.61 -3.99
C ALA A 57 -15.17 2.67 -3.95
N PRO A 58 -14.59 2.38 -2.77
CA PRO A 58 -13.44 1.47 -2.66
C PRO A 58 -13.72 0.05 -3.17
N GLU A 59 -14.98 -0.38 -3.17
CA GLU A 59 -15.45 -1.67 -3.71
C GLU A 59 -15.29 -1.80 -5.24
N ASP A 60 -15.27 -0.68 -5.96
CA ASP A 60 -15.13 -0.66 -7.43
C ASP A 60 -13.66 -0.80 -7.89
N CYS A 61 -12.70 -0.81 -6.96
CA CYS A 61 -11.29 -0.95 -7.25
C CYS A 61 -10.85 -2.42 -7.29
N GLU A 62 -9.93 -2.75 -8.21
CA GLU A 62 -9.26 -4.05 -8.23
C GLU A 62 -8.01 -4.01 -7.33
N TYR A 63 -7.91 -4.95 -6.38
CA TYR A 63 -6.82 -5.00 -5.40
C TYR A 63 -5.88 -6.15 -5.70
N TYR A 64 -4.62 -5.82 -6.00
CA TYR A 64 -3.56 -6.80 -6.21
C TYR A 64 -2.63 -6.81 -5.00
N LEU A 65 -2.54 -7.96 -4.33
CA LEU A 65 -1.87 -8.10 -3.04
C LEU A 65 -0.82 -9.22 -3.09
N CYS A 66 0.34 -8.94 -2.53
CA CYS A 66 1.38 -9.92 -2.24
C CYS A 66 2.16 -9.46 -1.01
N GLY A 67 2.43 -10.36 -0.06
CA GLY A 67 3.19 -10.01 1.13
C GLY A 67 3.17 -11.10 2.21
N PRO A 68 3.89 -10.88 3.32
CA PRO A 68 3.94 -11.82 4.44
C PRO A 68 2.54 -12.09 5.03
N PRO A 69 2.28 -13.29 5.62
CA PRO A 69 0.94 -13.70 6.04
C PRO A 69 0.20 -12.68 6.94
N MET A 70 0.90 -12.07 7.90
CA MET A 70 0.30 -11.08 8.80
C MET A 70 -0.07 -9.77 8.09
N MET A 71 0.77 -9.32 7.14
CA MET A 71 0.48 -8.14 6.35
C MET A 71 -0.70 -8.41 5.40
N ALA A 72 -0.68 -9.53 4.69
CA ALA A 72 -1.77 -9.89 3.79
C ALA A 72 -3.09 -10.02 4.55
N LYS A 73 -3.12 -10.72 5.70
CA LYS A 73 -4.32 -10.85 6.53
C LYS A 73 -4.90 -9.49 6.94
N THR A 74 -4.05 -8.57 7.42
CA THR A 74 -4.54 -7.24 7.88
C THR A 74 -5.04 -6.36 6.74
N VAL A 75 -4.47 -6.48 5.53
CA VAL A 75 -4.99 -5.81 4.34
C VAL A 75 -6.33 -6.42 3.93
N LEU A 76 -6.46 -7.75 3.88
CA LEU A 76 -7.72 -8.42 3.56
C LEU A 76 -8.83 -8.06 4.55
N ASP A 77 -8.55 -8.10 5.85
CA ASP A 77 -9.51 -7.71 6.90
C ASP A 77 -10.00 -6.27 6.70
N LEU A 78 -9.10 -5.35 6.32
CA LEU A 78 -9.46 -3.96 6.00
C LEU A 78 -10.35 -3.87 4.77
N LEU A 79 -9.98 -4.51 3.65
CA LEU A 79 -10.75 -4.47 2.41
C LEU A 79 -12.15 -5.06 2.60
N HIS A 80 -12.27 -6.20 3.28
CA HIS A 80 -13.58 -6.78 3.60
C HIS A 80 -14.42 -5.87 4.51
N SER A 81 -13.79 -5.14 5.45
CA SER A 81 -14.50 -4.18 6.30
C SER A 81 -15.08 -2.98 5.53
N LEU A 82 -14.54 -2.72 4.34
CA LEU A 82 -15.00 -1.68 3.41
C LEU A 82 -16.01 -2.20 2.38
N GLY A 83 -16.38 -3.50 2.43
CA GLY A 83 -17.32 -4.11 1.49
C GLY A 83 -16.69 -4.54 0.16
N VAL A 84 -15.36 -4.62 0.08
CA VAL A 84 -14.69 -5.18 -1.10
C VAL A 84 -14.89 -6.69 -1.12
N GLU A 85 -15.46 -7.20 -2.21
CA GLU A 85 -15.71 -8.63 -2.41
C GLU A 85 -14.45 -9.38 -2.89
N ASP A 86 -14.40 -10.69 -2.63
CA ASP A 86 -13.24 -11.55 -2.98
C ASP A 86 -12.91 -11.52 -4.49
N ASP A 87 -13.90 -11.31 -5.35
CA ASP A 87 -13.73 -11.22 -6.80
C ASP A 87 -13.04 -9.93 -7.27
N MET A 88 -12.94 -8.92 -6.40
CA MET A 88 -12.14 -7.71 -6.61
C MET A 88 -10.72 -7.83 -6.06
N ILE A 89 -10.41 -8.92 -5.33
CA ILE A 89 -9.10 -9.14 -4.70
C ILE A 89 -8.32 -10.24 -5.43
N ARG A 90 -7.07 -9.96 -5.75
CA ARG A 90 -6.11 -10.89 -6.36
C ARG A 90 -4.92 -11.02 -5.42
N PHE A 91 -4.98 -12.03 -4.55
CA PHE A 91 -3.91 -12.31 -3.59
C PHE A 91 -2.99 -13.42 -4.09
N ASP A 92 -1.72 -13.10 -4.29
CA ASP A 92 -0.68 -14.09 -4.57
C ASP A 92 -0.10 -14.63 -3.25
N ASN A 93 -0.57 -15.82 -2.85
CA ASN A 93 -0.19 -16.45 -1.59
C ASN A 93 0.96 -17.43 -1.79
N PHE A 94 2.14 -17.07 -1.28
CA PHE A 94 3.34 -17.92 -1.35
C PHE A 94 3.38 -19.09 -0.34
N GLY A 95 2.27 -19.39 0.35
CA GLY A 95 2.13 -20.61 1.15
C GLY A 95 2.81 -20.58 2.51
N GLY A 96 2.92 -19.39 3.11
CA GLY A 96 3.45 -19.19 4.47
C GLY A 96 2.55 -19.72 5.58
#